data_AF-A0A377TRM2-F1
#
_entry.id   AF-A0A377TRM2-F1
#
_cell.length_a   1.000
_cell.length_b   1.000
_cell.length_c   1.000
_cell.angle_alpha   90.00
_cell.angle_beta   90.00
_cell.angle_gamma   90.00
#
_symmetry.space_group_name_H-M   'P 1'
#
loop_
_entity.id
_entity.type
_entity.pdbx_description
1 polymer ?
#
loop_
_entity_poly.entity_id
_entity_poly.type
_entity_poly.pdbx_seq_one_letter_code
_entity_poly.pdbx_strand_id
1 'polypeptide(L)' 'MMPAILLSGYVSPVENMPQWLQDLTWINPIRHFTDITKQIYLKDASLEIVWGSLWPLLVIAATTGSAAYAMFRRKIA' A
#
# COMPACT_ATOMS: atom_id res chain seq x y z
N MET A 1 14.79 7.35 -9.82
CA MET A 1 13.37 7.02 -9.55
C MET A 1 13.21 6.74 -8.06
N MET A 2 12.06 7.09 -7.46
CA MET A 2 11.83 6.85 -6.02
C MET A 2 11.77 5.33 -5.76
N PRO A 3 12.49 4.79 -4.76
CA PRO A 3 12.52 3.35 -4.46
C PRO A 3 11.13 2.73 -4.27
N ALA A 4 10.20 3.48 -3.69
CA ALA A 4 8.82 3.06 -3.50
C ALA A 4 8.07 2.74 -4.81
N ILE A 5 8.41 3.40 -5.92
CA ILE A 5 7.81 3.10 -7.24
C ILE A 5 8.40 1.83 -7.83
N LEU A 6 9.70 1.58 -7.62
CA LEU A 6 10.35 0.35 -8.09
C LEU A 6 9.80 -0.89 -7.36
N LEU A 7 9.47 -0.73 -6.08
CA LEU A 7 8.95 -1.78 -5.21
C LEU A 7 7.41 -1.87 -5.21
N SER A 8 6.70 -1.11 -6.03
CA SER A 8 5.23 -1.08 -5.99
C SER A 8 4.55 -2.19 -6.80
N GLY A 9 5.29 -3.04 -7.50
CA GLY A 9 4.68 -3.99 -8.43
C GLY A 9 4.22 -3.37 -9.76
N TYR A 10 4.48 -2.07 -9.98
CA TYR A 10 4.10 -1.35 -11.22
C TYR A 10 5.07 -1.64 -12.37
N VAL A 11 6.38 -1.60 -12.09
CA VAL A 11 7.43 -1.82 -13.11
C VAL A 11 7.67 -3.32 -13.36
N SER A 12 7.71 -4.12 -12.29
CA SER A 12 7.86 -5.58 -12.34
C SER A 12 6.87 -6.23 -11.36
N PRO A 13 6.35 -7.44 -11.65
CA PRO A 13 5.47 -8.16 -10.71
C PRO A 13 6.15 -8.38 -9.36
N VAL A 14 5.40 -8.20 -8.27
CA VAL A 14 5.93 -8.41 -6.90
C VAL A 14 6.36 -9.86 -6.70
N GLU A 15 5.66 -10.81 -7.33
CA GLU A 15 5.98 -12.25 -7.27
C GLU A 15 7.39 -12.59 -7.82
N ASN A 16 7.94 -11.74 -8.69
CA ASN A 16 9.28 -11.94 -9.27
C ASN A 16 10.41 -11.41 -8.36
N MET A 17 10.07 -10.78 -7.23
CA MET A 17 11.07 -10.24 -6.30
C MET A 17 11.54 -11.33 -5.32
N PRO A 18 12.75 -11.23 -4.74
CA PRO A 18 13.18 -12.10 -3.65
C PRO A 18 12.21 -12.02 -2.46
N GLN A 19 12.03 -13.12 -1.72
CA GLN A 19 11.03 -13.21 -0.64
C GLN A 19 11.12 -12.06 0.38
N TRP A 20 12.34 -11.73 0.82
CA TRP A 20 12.57 -10.64 1.78
C TRP A 20 12.11 -9.27 1.25
N LEU A 21 12.19 -9.06 -0.07
CA LEU A 21 11.76 -7.84 -0.72
C LEU A 21 10.24 -7.81 -0.83
N GLN A 22 9.61 -8.97 -1.12
CA GLN A 22 8.15 -9.11 -1.15
C GLN A 22 7.54 -8.74 0.20
N ASP A 23 8.14 -9.20 1.30
CA ASP A 23 7.66 -8.89 2.65
C ASP A 23 7.78 -7.39 2.94
N LEU A 24 8.88 -6.74 2.54
CA LEU A 24 9.08 -5.30 2.70
C LEU A 24 8.03 -4.47 1.93
N THR A 25 7.62 -4.94 0.75
CA THR A 25 6.63 -4.21 -0.08
C THR A 25 5.26 -4.07 0.58
N TRP A 26 4.93 -4.86 1.60
CA TRP A 26 3.66 -4.71 2.33
C TRP A 26 3.49 -3.35 3.00
N ILE A 27 4.60 -2.72 3.41
CA ILE A 27 4.62 -1.39 4.03
C ILE A 27 4.36 -0.30 2.96
N ASN A 28 4.59 -0.60 1.69
CA ASN A 28 4.50 0.36 0.61
C ASN A 28 3.03 0.55 0.16
N PRO A 29 2.39 1.70 0.40
CA PRO A 29 1.00 1.94 -0.02
C PRO A 29 0.82 1.89 -1.55
N ILE A 30 1.87 2.22 -2.31
CA ILE A 30 1.82 2.22 -3.78
C ILE A 30 1.61 0.80 -4.32
N ARG A 31 2.09 -0.23 -3.61
CA ARG A 31 1.83 -1.63 -3.98
C ARG A 31 0.35 -1.94 -3.97
N HIS A 32 -0.31 -1.67 -2.85
CA HIS A 32 -1.73 -1.94 -2.68
C HIS A 32 -2.58 -1.18 -3.70
N PHE A 33 -2.22 0.07 -4.00
CA PHE A 33 -2.91 0.85 -5.04
C PHE A 33 -2.76 0.25 -6.44
N THR A 34 -1.55 -0.22 -6.77
CA THR A 34 -1.26 -0.85 -8.06
C THR A 34 -2.06 -2.15 -8.22
N ASP A 35 -2.15 -2.95 -7.15
CA ASP A 35 -2.90 -4.20 -7.15
C ASP A 35 -4.42 -3.97 -7.28
N ILE A 36 -4.97 -2.99 -6.56
CA ILE A 36 -6.39 -2.60 -6.68
C ILE A 36 -6.70 -2.15 -8.10
N THR A 37 -5.84 -1.30 -8.68
CA THR A 37 -6.01 -0.82 -10.05
C THR A 37 -6.02 -2.01 -11.02
N LYS A 38 -5.05 -2.92 -10.94
CA LYS A 38 -5.04 -4.13 -11.79
C LYS A 38 -6.30 -4.98 -11.62
N GLN A 39 -6.80 -5.15 -10.40
CA GLN A 39 -8.03 -5.92 -10.15
C GLN A 39 -9.26 -5.24 -10.77
N ILE A 40 -9.42 -3.94 -10.58
CA ILE A 40 -10.56 -3.18 -11.13
C ILE A 40 -10.55 -3.24 -12.67
N TYR A 41 -9.39 -3.01 -13.30
CA TYR A 41 -9.29 -2.95 -14.75
C TYR A 41 -9.35 -4.33 -15.43
N LEU A 42 -8.91 -5.40 -14.77
CA LEU A 42 -8.77 -6.73 -15.39
C LEU A 42 -9.80 -7.76 -14.94
N LYS A 43 -10.49 -7.57 -13.81
CA LYS A 43 -11.33 -8.62 -13.17
C LYS A 43 -12.78 -8.25 -12.88
N ASP A 44 -13.31 -7.13 -13.41
CA ASP A 44 -14.69 -6.66 -13.10
C ASP A 44 -14.96 -6.71 -11.57
N ALA A 45 -14.04 -6.08 -10.83
CA ALA A 45 -13.77 -6.43 -9.45
C ALA A 45 -14.95 -6.17 -8.51
N SER A 46 -15.42 -7.24 -7.85
CA SER A 46 -16.32 -7.16 -6.70
C SER A 46 -15.58 -6.64 -5.46
N LEU A 47 -16.30 -6.01 -4.53
CA LEU A 47 -15.75 -5.45 -3.28
C LEU A 47 -14.92 -6.46 -2.47
N GLU A 48 -15.28 -7.75 -2.50
CA GLU A 48 -14.52 -8.82 -1.82
C GLU A 48 -13.10 -8.97 -2.34
N ILE A 49 -12.87 -8.82 -3.65
CA ILE A 49 -11.56 -9.00 -4.26
C ILE A 49 -10.64 -7.83 -3.87
N VAL A 50 -11.18 -6.61 -3.91
CA VAL A 50 -10.46 -5.38 -3.57
C VAL A 50 -10.12 -5.32 -2.08
N TRP A 51 -10.94 -5.94 -1.22
CA TRP A 51 -10.79 -5.89 0.23
C TRP A 51 -9.40 -6.34 0.69
N GLY A 52 -8.81 -7.36 0.05
CA GLY A 52 -7.48 -7.88 0.39
C GLY A 52 -6.35 -6.84 0.32
N SER A 53 -6.45 -5.88 -0.59
CA SER A 53 -5.50 -4.77 -0.74
C SER A 53 -5.99 -3.46 -0.07
N LEU A 54 -7.28 -3.37 0.27
CA LEU A 54 -7.87 -2.19 0.88
C LEU A 54 -7.57 -2.11 2.40
N TRP A 55 -7.67 -3.23 3.12
CA TRP A 55 -7.47 -3.23 4.57
C TRP A 55 -6.05 -2.80 5.01
N PRO A 56 -4.94 -3.16 4.33
CA PRO A 56 -3.61 -2.68 4.70
C PRO A 56 -3.48 -1.17 4.50
N LEU A 57 -4.11 -0.62 3.46
CA LEU A 57 -4.15 0.83 3.22
C LEU A 57 -4.88 1.56 4.34
N LEU A 58 -5.98 1.00 4.85
CA LEU A 58 -6.69 1.57 6.01
C LEU A 58 -5.80 1.58 7.26
N VAL A 59 -5.03 0.52 7.49
CA VAL A 59 -4.06 0.45 8.61
C VAL A 59 -2.96 1.51 8.45
N ILE A 60 -2.41 1.68 7.24
CA ILE A 60 -1.40 2.70 6.95
C ILE A 60 -1.98 4.11 7.16
N ALA A 61 -3.20 4.37 6.69
CA ALA A 61 -3.87 5.65 6.86
C ALA A 61 -4.16 5.96 8.35
N ALA A 62 -4.66 4.96 9.10
CA ALA A 62 -4.94 5.12 10.52
C ALA A 62 -3.67 5.38 11.33
N THR A 63 -2.59 4.65 11.07
CA THR A 63 -1.31 4.81 11.78
C THR A 63 -0.64 6.14 11.47
N THR A 64 -0.51 6.50 10.20
CA THR A 64 0.11 7.77 9.78
C THR A 64 -0.74 8.97 10.18
N GLY A 65 -2.07 8.89 10.06
CA GLY A 65 -3.00 9.92 10.50
C GLY A 65 -2.96 10.13 12.01
N SER A 66 -2.94 9.04 12.79
CA SER A 66 -2.83 9.10 14.25
C SER A 66 -1.47 9.65 14.70
N ALA A 67 -0.37 9.26 14.05
CA ALA A 67 0.96 9.80 14.30
C ALA A 67 1.04 11.31 13.99
N ALA A 68 0.46 11.72 12.86
CA ALA A 68 0.35 13.14 12.50
C ALA A 68 -0.45 13.91 13.54
N TYR A 69 -1.64 13.43 13.92
CA TYR A 69 -2.47 14.04 14.96
C TYR A 69 -1.72 14.20 16.29
N ALA A 70 -1.02 13.15 16.74
CA ALA A 70 -0.24 13.19 17.96
C ALA A 70 0.93 14.18 17.89
N MET A 71 1.63 14.26 16.76
CA MET A 71 2.72 15.23 16.55
C MET A 71 2.19 16.68 16.55
N PHE A 72 1.06 16.94 15.91
CA PHE A 72 0.45 18.27 15.90
C PHE A 72 -0.04 18.70 17.28
N ARG A 73 -0.70 17.80 18.02
CA ARG A 73 -1.12 18.04 19.41
C ARG A 73 0.06 18.36 20.32
N ARG A 74 1.20 17.68 20.13
CA ARG A 74 2.43 17.92 20.91
C ARG A 74 3.14 19.24 20.56
N LYS A 75 2.95 19.78 19.35
CA LYS A 75 3.56 21.06 18.94
C LYS A 75 2.75 22.29 19.33
N ILE A 76 1.45 22.11 19.65
CA ILE A 76 0.54 23.19 20.03
C ILE A 76 0.42 23.30 21.57
N ALA A 77 0.78 22.26 22.31
CA ALA A 77 0.80 22.22 23.78
C ALA A 77 2.12 22.72 24.37
#